data_AF-A0A9X8ZH49-F1
#
_entry.id   AF-A0A9X8ZH49-F1
#
_cell.length_a   1.000
_cell.length_b   1.000
_cell.length_c   1.000
_cell.angle_alpha   90.00
_cell.angle_beta   90.00
_cell.angle_gamma   90.00
#
_symmetry.space_group_name_H-M   'P 1'
#
loop_
_entity.id
_entity.type
_entity.pdbx_description
1 polymer ?
#
loop_
_entity_poly.entity_id
_entity_poly.type
_entity_poly.pdbx_seq_one_letter_code
_entity_poly.pdbx_strand_id
1 'polypeptide(L)' 'MEWGEFDKVIIVEGSSDRRKVASVLNEDVEIRCTNGTISLTKLDELVDELMDRDVYLLFDADESGE' A
#
# COMPACT_ATOMS: atom_id res chain seq x y z
N MET A 1 -7.47 -17.80 -6.15
CA MET A 1 -7.06 -16.65 -5.31
C MET A 1 -7.82 -15.48 -5.88
N GLU A 2 -8.91 -15.11 -5.22
CA GLU A 2 -9.68 -13.93 -5.58
C GLU A 2 -8.91 -12.72 -5.05
N TRP A 3 -8.31 -11.97 -5.97
CA TRP A 3 -7.84 -10.62 -5.67
C TRP A 3 -8.96 -9.70 -6.11
N GLY A 4 -9.78 -9.23 -5.16
CA GLY A 4 -10.85 -8.29 -5.49
C GLY A 4 -11.97 -8.12 -4.45
N GLU A 5 -11.71 -8.28 -3.14
CA GLU A 5 -12.77 -8.07 -2.14
C GLU A 5 -12.74 -6.66 -1.52
N PHE A 6 -11.64 -5.90 -1.67
CA PHE A 6 -11.49 -4.58 -1.05
C PHE A 6 -11.40 -3.46 -2.09
N ASP A 7 -12.32 -2.50 -2.03
CA ASP A 7 -12.31 -1.32 -2.90
C ASP A 7 -11.12 -0.39 -2.61
N LYS A 8 -10.59 -0.41 -1.38
CA LYS A 8 -9.50 0.46 -0.91
C LYS A 8 -8.19 -0.28 -0.70
N VAL A 9 -7.08 0.37 -1.04
CA VAL A 9 -5.71 -0.11 -0.81
C VAL A 9 -4.87 0.98 -0.18
N ILE A 10 -4.17 0.66 0.91
CA ILE A 10 -3.15 1.53 1.50
C ILE A 10 -1.78 0.92 1.25
N ILE A 11 -0.88 1.69 0.65
CA ILE A 11 0.52 1.32 0.46
C ILE A 11 1.34 2.05 1.52
N VAL A 12 2.11 1.30 2.29
CA VAL A 12 3.03 1.79 3.32
C VAL A 12 4.47 1.41 3.01
N GLU A 13 5.43 2.12 3.57
CA GLU A 13 6.84 1.81 3.39
C GLU A 13 7.25 0.52 4.12
N GLY A 14 6.85 0.41 5.39
CA GLY A 14 7.35 -0.58 6.33
C GLY A 14 6.29 -1.55 6.88
N SER A 15 6.75 -2.71 7.34
CA SER A 15 5.90 -3.69 8.02
C SER A 15 5.41 -3.22 9.39
N SER A 16 6.13 -2.29 10.02
CA SER A 16 5.72 -1.57 11.24
C SER A 16 4.43 -0.81 11.01
N ASP A 17 4.37 -0.06 9.94
CA ASP A 17 3.30 0.89 9.67
C ASP A 17 2.07 0.15 9.18
N ARG A 18 2.25 -0.96 8.45
CA ARG A 18 1.16 -1.91 8.16
C ARG A 18 0.46 -2.37 9.43
N ARG A 19 1.22 -2.76 10.47
CA ARG A 19 0.63 -3.22 11.74
C ARG A 19 -0.08 -2.09 12.49
N LYS A 20 0.50 -0.89 12.51
CA LYS A 20 -0.13 0.29 13.16
C LYS A 20 -1.42 0.67 12.45
N VAL A 21 -1.40 0.80 11.12
CA VAL A 21 -2.56 1.15 10.30
C VAL A 21 -3.66 0.09 10.45
N ALA A 22 -3.32 -1.19 10.34
CA ALA A 22 -4.27 -2.28 10.54
C ALA A 22 -4.95 -2.24 11.93
N SER A 23 -4.24 -1.78 12.96
CA SER A 23 -4.78 -1.70 14.32
C SER A 23 -5.76 -0.55 14.57
N VAL A 24 -5.81 0.45 13.68
CA VAL A 24 -6.67 1.64 13.83
C VAL A 24 -7.82 1.71 12.84
N LEU A 25 -7.78 0.91 11.77
CA LEU A 25 -8.86 0.83 10.80
C LEU A 25 -10.05 0.05 11.36
N ASN A 26 -11.26 0.50 11.03
CA ASN A 26 -12.53 -0.13 11.40
C ASN A 26 -13.31 -0.65 10.18
N GLU A 27 -12.61 -0.79 9.05
CA GLU A 27 -13.10 -1.38 7.81
C GLU A 27 -11.98 -2.26 7.24
N ASP A 28 -12.35 -3.28 6.47
CA ASP A 28 -11.35 -4.14 5.84
C ASP A 28 -10.76 -3.44 4.61
N VAL A 29 -9.47 -3.12 4.71
CA VAL A 29 -8.68 -2.45 3.67
C VAL A 29 -7.46 -3.32 3.38
N GLU A 30 -7.11 -3.44 2.10
CA GLU A 30 -5.85 -4.10 1.75
C GLU A 30 -4.68 -3.19 2.10
N ILE A 31 -3.71 -3.67 2.89
CA ILE A 31 -2.51 -2.90 3.21
C ILE A 31 -1.27 -3.61 2.65
N ARG A 32 -0.60 -2.96 1.69
CA ARG A 32 0.63 -3.44 1.05
C ARG A 32 1.85 -2.70 1.57
N CYS A 33 2.99 -3.41 1.69
CA CYS A 33 4.27 -2.81 2.05
C CYS A 33 5.20 -2.78 0.85
N THR A 34 5.88 -1.66 0.59
CA THR A 34 6.97 -1.60 -0.41
C THR A 34 8.27 -2.24 0.11
N ASN A 35 8.43 -2.35 1.43
CA ASN A 35 9.64 -2.81 2.12
C ASN A 35 10.86 -1.95 1.78
N GLY A 36 10.69 -0.63 1.83
CA GLY A 36 11.68 0.37 1.40
C GLY A 36 11.42 0.83 -0.04
N THR A 37 12.49 1.09 -0.80
CA THR A 37 12.39 1.61 -2.17
C THR A 37 11.86 0.56 -3.15
N ILE A 38 10.86 0.96 -3.95
CA ILE A 38 10.33 0.14 -5.05
C ILE A 38 11.04 0.48 -6.36
N SER A 39 11.35 -0.54 -7.18
CA SER A 39 11.86 -0.32 -8.54
C SER A 39 10.75 0.16 -9.47
N LEU A 40 11.07 0.97 -10.48
CA LEU A 40 10.11 1.43 -11.50
C LEU A 40 9.28 0.31 -12.13
N THR A 41 9.90 -0.83 -12.48
CA THR A 41 9.16 -1.97 -13.07
C THR A 41 8.07 -2.53 -12.14
N LYS A 42 8.39 -2.69 -10.85
CA LYS A 42 7.40 -3.12 -9.85
C LYS A 42 6.34 -2.06 -9.60
N LEU A 43 6.67 -0.79 -9.77
CA LEU A 43 5.70 0.29 -9.67
C LEU A 43 4.70 0.22 -10.83
N ASP A 44 5.18 0.02 -12.06
CA ASP A 44 4.30 -0.16 -13.23
C ASP A 44 3.36 -1.37 -13.04
N GLU A 45 3.89 -2.51 -12.58
CA GLU A 45 3.09 -3.69 -12.23
C GLU A 45 2.03 -3.36 -11.16
N LEU A 46 2.40 -2.59 -10.12
CA LEU A 46 1.49 -2.20 -9.05
C LEU A 46 0.37 -1.26 -9.54
N VAL A 47 0.69 -0.37 -10.49
CA VAL A 47 -0.27 0.54 -11.11
C VAL A 47 -1.30 -0.27 -11.90
N ASP A 48 -0.85 -1.22 -12.73
CA ASP A 48 -1.74 -2.08 -13.51
C ASP A 48 -2.64 -2.94 -12.60
N GLU A 49 -2.11 -3.47 -11.50
CA GLU A 49 -2.86 -4.29 -10.54
C GLU A 49 -3.93 -3.50 -9.75
N LEU A 50 -3.71 -2.20 -9.54
CA LEU A 50 -4.52 -1.37 -8.65
C LEU A 50 -5.33 -0.29 -9.37
N MET A 51 -5.34 -0.30 -10.71
CA MET A 51 -5.91 0.78 -11.52
C MET A 51 -7.39 1.10 -11.25
N ASP A 52 -8.17 0.09 -10.85
CA ASP A 52 -9.62 0.21 -10.59
C ASP A 52 -9.94 0.31 -9.09
N ARG A 53 -8.96 0.64 -8.24
CA ARG A 53 -9.10 0.66 -6.78
C ARG A 53 -8.75 2.03 -6.21
N ASP A 54 -9.29 2.34 -5.04
CA ASP A 54 -8.96 3.55 -4.30
C ASP A 54 -7.61 3.36 -3.60
N VAL A 55 -6.54 3.89 -4.21
CA VAL A 55 -5.16 3.75 -3.72
C VAL A 55 -4.74 4.95 -2.88
N TYR A 56 -4.23 4.68 -1.67
CA TYR A 56 -3.68 5.66 -0.74
C TYR A 56 -2.22 5.35 -0.46
N LEU A 57 -1.35 6.37 -0.52
CA LEU A 57 0.07 6.27 -0.19
C LEU A 57 0.30 6.87 1.20
N LEU A 58 0.93 6.10 2.09
CA LEU A 58 1.28 6.55 3.43
C LEU A 58 2.76 6.24 3.71
N PHE A 59 3.59 7.24 3.45
CA PHE A 59 5.04 7.19 3.63
C PHE A 59 5.47 8.14 4.74
N ASP A 60 6.63 7.86 5.34
CA ASP A 60 7.20 8.73 6.35
C ASP A 60 7.72 10.02 5.70
N ALA A 61 7.73 11.12 6.45
CA ALA A 61 8.22 12.40 5.97
C ALA A 61 9.76 12.48 6.06
N ASP A 62 10.44 11.61 5.32
CA ASP A 62 11.91 11.56 5.21
C ASP A 62 12.37 11.41 3.75
N GLU A 63 13.69 11.32 3.52
CA GLU A 63 14.28 11.25 2.18
C GLU A 63 13.82 10.04 1.36
N SER A 64 13.43 8.94 2.00
CA SER A 64 12.93 7.75 1.29
C SER A 64 11.44 7.84 1.00
N GLY A 65 10.70 8.64 1.78
CA GLY A 65 9.27 8.90 1.58
C GLY A 65 8.94 10.13 0.71
N GLU A 66 9.91 11.03 0.47
CA GLU A 66 9.81 12.18 -0.46
C GLU A 66 9.96 11.84 -1.95
#